data_AF-A0A3B5AV39-F1
#
_entry.id   AF-A0A3B5AV39-F1
#
_cell.length_a   1.000
_cell.length_b   1.000
_cell.length_c   1.000
_cell.angle_alpha   90.00
_cell.angle_beta   90.00
_cell.angle_gamma   90.00
#
_symmetry.space_group_name_H-M   'P 1'
#
loop_
_entity.id
_entity.type
_entity.pdbx_description
1 polymer ?
#
loop_
_entity_poly.entity_id
_entity_poly.type
_entity_poly.pdbx_seq_one_letter_code
_entity_poly.pdbx_strand_id
1 'polypeptide(L)'
;MSGSIANFKNCGSVLVTGASRGLGLEIVHCLASGAFSPGKIIATARDAAKAEKLQELAKQHPNIHIVTLDVLSQESIEKCAEDVAQLVQEEGLNCLINNAGINVVADFHSVTAEKMIENFHTNSVAPLMITKAFLPLLKRAASRGAAAGSKTMGIQRAAVINMSSLLGSVELNWGEGANNFKWYPYRTSKSALNMISRCMAVDLQPDGILCMVIHPGWVRTDMGGKEAPLSTEESISAVLSVIGGLTEKDHGSFLNFTGEQLPW
;
A
#
# COMPACT_ATOMS: atom_id res chain seq x y z
N MET A 1 15.12 -3.79 -14.52
CA MET A 1 13.87 -4.58 -14.69
C MET A 1 14.01 -6.04 -14.29
N SER A 2 15.09 -6.77 -14.65
CA SER A 2 15.21 -8.20 -14.27
C SER A 2 15.30 -8.47 -12.77
N GLY A 3 15.99 -7.61 -12.00
CA GLY A 3 16.14 -7.76 -10.55
C GLY A 3 14.88 -7.49 -9.73
N SER A 4 14.04 -6.53 -10.12
CA SER A 4 12.80 -6.19 -9.40
C SER A 4 11.73 -7.29 -9.53
N ILE A 5 11.64 -7.89 -10.71
CA ILE A 5 10.79 -9.05 -11.00
C ILE A 5 11.23 -10.27 -10.18
N ALA A 6 12.53 -10.49 -10.03
CA ALA A 6 13.06 -11.62 -9.26
C ALA A 6 12.67 -11.57 -7.77
N ASN A 7 12.53 -10.36 -7.20
CA ASN A 7 12.23 -10.22 -5.77
C ASN A 7 10.79 -10.59 -5.41
N PHE A 8 9.81 -10.36 -6.29
CA PHE A 8 8.44 -10.83 -6.03
C PHE A 8 8.34 -12.36 -6.09
N LYS A 9 9.10 -13.03 -6.96
CA LYS A 9 9.15 -14.50 -7.00
C LYS A 9 9.72 -15.11 -5.71
N ASN A 10 10.56 -14.34 -5.00
CA ASN A 10 11.11 -14.70 -3.69
C ASN A 10 10.28 -14.15 -2.52
N CYS A 11 9.14 -13.50 -2.79
CA CYS A 11 8.23 -12.98 -1.79
C CYS A 11 7.14 -14.02 -1.50
N GLY A 12 7.13 -14.56 -0.28
CA GLY A 12 6.18 -15.61 0.12
C GLY A 12 4.73 -15.14 0.17
N SER A 13 4.48 -13.90 0.61
CA SER A 13 3.12 -13.35 0.72
C SER A 13 3.07 -11.82 0.58
N VAL A 14 2.08 -11.33 -0.18
CA VAL A 14 1.77 -9.91 -0.32
C VAL A 14 0.32 -9.66 0.06
N LEU A 15 0.07 -8.75 0.99
CA LEU A 15 -1.27 -8.29 1.36
C LEU A 15 -1.55 -6.91 0.75
N VAL A 16 -2.72 -6.76 0.14
CA VAL A 16 -3.18 -5.49 -0.45
C VAL A 16 -4.47 -5.04 0.20
N THR A 17 -4.47 -3.84 0.79
CA THR A 17 -5.69 -3.26 1.35
C THR A 17 -6.56 -2.59 0.28
N GLY A 18 -7.89 -2.80 0.33
CA GLY A 18 -8.82 -2.14 -0.61
C GLY A 18 -8.69 -2.62 -2.06
N ALA A 19 -8.69 -3.94 -2.26
CA ALA A 19 -8.46 -4.61 -3.53
C ALA A 19 -9.74 -4.88 -4.36
N SER A 20 -10.90 -4.37 -3.96
CA SER A 20 -12.15 -4.61 -4.69
C SER A 20 -12.27 -3.83 -6.00
N ARG A 21 -11.52 -2.74 -6.17
CA ARG A 21 -11.56 -1.86 -7.35
C ARG A 21 -10.29 -1.01 -7.48
N GLY A 22 -10.22 -0.23 -8.57
CA GLY A 22 -9.18 0.78 -8.79
C GLY A 22 -7.77 0.18 -8.73
N LEU A 23 -6.85 0.93 -8.13
CA LEU A 23 -5.45 0.53 -8.00
C LEU A 23 -5.26 -0.76 -7.21
N GLY A 24 -6.05 -1.01 -6.17
CA GLY A 24 -5.92 -2.23 -5.36
C GLY A 24 -6.22 -3.49 -6.16
N LEU A 25 -7.29 -3.45 -6.98
CA LEU A 25 -7.62 -4.56 -7.87
C LEU A 25 -6.55 -4.77 -8.95
N GLU A 26 -6.03 -3.68 -9.52
CA GLU A 26 -4.96 -3.76 -10.52
C GLU A 26 -3.66 -4.31 -9.91
N ILE A 27 -3.30 -3.93 -8.67
CA ILE A 27 -2.16 -4.51 -7.97
C ILE A 27 -2.30 -6.02 -7.89
N VAL A 28 -3.47 -6.52 -7.48
CA VAL A 28 -3.73 -7.97 -7.40
C VAL A 28 -3.65 -8.62 -8.78
N HIS A 29 -4.22 -7.99 -9.80
CA HIS A 29 -4.14 -8.45 -11.19
C HIS A 29 -2.67 -8.57 -11.64
N CYS A 30 -1.89 -7.48 -11.63
CA CYS A 30 -0.48 -7.49 -12.04
C CYS A 30 0.37 -8.48 -11.25
N LEU A 31 0.14 -8.64 -9.94
CA LEU A 31 0.83 -9.64 -9.12
C LEU A 31 0.52 -11.07 -9.60
N ALA A 32 -0.71 -11.33 -10.04
CA ALA A 32 -1.17 -12.64 -10.52
C ALA A 32 -0.77 -12.94 -11.98
N SER A 33 -0.59 -11.91 -12.83
CA SER A 33 -0.30 -12.04 -14.27
C SER A 33 1.11 -12.55 -14.63
N GLY A 34 1.84 -13.17 -13.69
CA GLY A 34 3.06 -13.96 -13.95
C GLY A 34 4.40 -13.21 -14.00
N ALA A 35 4.41 -11.89 -14.22
CA ALA A 35 5.66 -11.13 -14.18
C ALA A 35 6.23 -11.03 -12.75
N PHE A 36 5.39 -10.73 -11.76
CA PHE A 36 5.80 -10.59 -10.36
C PHE A 36 5.60 -11.88 -9.55
N SER A 37 4.37 -12.42 -9.53
CA SER A 37 4.03 -13.76 -9.04
C SER A 37 4.59 -14.16 -7.66
N PRO A 38 4.21 -13.45 -6.57
CA PRO A 38 4.51 -13.90 -5.20
C PRO A 38 3.78 -15.20 -4.86
N GLY A 39 4.24 -15.88 -3.80
CA GLY A 39 3.68 -17.17 -3.36
C GLY A 39 2.18 -17.10 -3.01
N LYS A 40 1.78 -16.06 -2.26
CA LYS A 40 0.38 -15.77 -1.91
C LYS A 40 0.05 -14.29 -2.13
N ILE A 41 -1.13 -14.03 -2.69
CA ILE A 41 -1.68 -12.69 -2.85
C ILE A 41 -2.92 -12.60 -1.96
N ILE A 42 -2.83 -11.85 -0.87
CA ILE A 42 -3.92 -11.64 0.08
C ILE A 42 -4.61 -10.33 -0.28
N ALA A 43 -5.77 -10.43 -0.92
CA ALA A 43 -6.53 -9.29 -1.42
C ALA A 43 -7.68 -8.99 -0.48
N THR A 44 -7.69 -7.80 0.13
CA THR A 44 -8.76 -7.46 1.08
C THR A 44 -9.86 -6.61 0.48
N ALA A 45 -11.09 -6.84 0.92
CA ALA A 45 -12.24 -6.02 0.57
C ALA A 45 -13.17 -5.86 1.78
N ARG A 46 -13.86 -4.72 1.86
CA ARG A 46 -14.82 -4.47 2.95
C ARG A 46 -15.98 -5.47 2.93
N ASP A 47 -16.45 -5.80 1.73
CA ASP A 47 -17.44 -6.84 1.47
C ASP A 47 -16.86 -7.79 0.41
N ALA A 48 -16.28 -8.90 0.86
CA ALA A 48 -15.62 -9.86 -0.02
C ALA A 48 -16.60 -10.52 -0.99
N ALA A 49 -17.85 -10.72 -0.58
CA ALA A 49 -18.88 -11.37 -1.40
C ALA A 49 -19.32 -10.47 -2.56
N LYS A 50 -19.33 -9.14 -2.37
CA LYS A 50 -19.69 -8.17 -3.41
C LYS A 50 -18.54 -7.73 -4.31
N ALA A 51 -17.31 -8.20 -4.07
CA ALA A 51 -16.14 -7.85 -4.88
C ALA A 51 -16.05 -8.70 -6.16
N GLU A 52 -17.04 -8.62 -7.05
CA GLU A 52 -17.21 -9.53 -8.20
C GLU A 52 -15.97 -9.69 -9.07
N LYS A 53 -15.32 -8.57 -9.44
CA LYS A 53 -14.10 -8.60 -10.27
C LYS A 53 -12.93 -9.29 -9.55
N LEU A 54 -12.81 -9.07 -8.24
CA LEU A 54 -11.78 -9.71 -7.43
C LEU A 54 -12.06 -11.22 -7.27
N GLN A 55 -13.32 -11.59 -7.06
CA GLN A 55 -13.76 -12.98 -7.02
C GLN A 55 -13.47 -13.70 -8.33
N GLU A 56 -13.77 -13.07 -9.47
CA GLU A 56 -13.49 -13.64 -10.78
C GLU A 56 -11.99 -13.85 -11.00
N LEU A 57 -11.17 -12.87 -10.62
CA LEU A 57 -9.72 -13.01 -10.68
C LEU A 57 -9.20 -14.14 -9.77
N ALA A 58 -9.75 -14.29 -8.56
CA ALA A 58 -9.37 -15.36 -7.64
C ALA A 58 -9.73 -16.76 -8.15
N LYS A 59 -10.81 -16.91 -8.94
CA LYS A 59 -11.12 -18.19 -9.61
C LYS A 59 -10.07 -18.56 -10.66
N GLN A 60 -9.46 -17.58 -11.30
CA GLN A 60 -8.45 -17.77 -12.34
C GLN A 60 -7.06 -18.02 -11.76
N HIS A 61 -6.80 -17.55 -10.54
CA HIS A 61 -5.49 -17.59 -9.89
C HIS A 61 -5.57 -18.15 -8.46
N PRO A 62 -5.18 -19.42 -8.24
CA PRO A 62 -5.37 -20.11 -6.95
C PRO A 62 -4.49 -19.56 -5.81
N ASN A 63 -3.50 -18.73 -6.11
CA ASN A 63 -2.67 -18.05 -5.12
C ASN A 63 -3.31 -16.75 -4.58
N ILE A 64 -4.49 -16.35 -5.09
CA ILE A 64 -5.25 -15.22 -4.55
C ILE A 64 -6.17 -15.69 -3.42
N HIS A 65 -6.01 -15.07 -2.25
CA HIS A 65 -6.83 -15.29 -1.07
C HIS A 65 -7.59 -14.00 -0.74
N ILE A 66 -8.91 -14.04 -0.78
CA ILE A 66 -9.75 -12.87 -0.47
C ILE A 66 -10.08 -12.89 1.03
N VAL A 67 -9.79 -11.80 1.73
CA VAL A 67 -10.06 -11.65 3.18
C VAL A 67 -10.88 -10.39 3.43
N THR A 68 -11.80 -10.43 4.38
CA THR A 68 -12.59 -9.25 4.75
C THR A 68 -11.75 -8.27 5.57
N LEU A 69 -11.81 -6.99 5.20
CA LEU A 69 -11.21 -5.91 5.98
C LEU A 69 -12.02 -4.62 5.83
N ASP A 70 -12.65 -4.19 6.92
CA ASP A 70 -13.05 -2.81 7.09
C ASP A 70 -11.97 -2.04 7.85
N VAL A 71 -11.28 -1.15 7.14
CA VAL A 71 -10.15 -0.38 7.67
C VAL A 71 -10.55 0.62 8.76
N LEU A 72 -11.84 0.88 8.95
CA LEU A 72 -12.37 1.76 10.00
C LEU A 72 -12.83 1.01 11.25
N SER A 73 -12.77 -0.32 11.26
CA SER A 73 -13.15 -1.16 12.39
C SER A 73 -11.92 -1.86 12.96
N GLN A 74 -11.56 -1.53 14.20
CA GLN A 74 -10.44 -2.18 14.90
C GLN A 74 -10.65 -3.69 15.03
N GLU A 75 -11.89 -4.12 15.32
CA GLU A 75 -12.26 -5.54 15.36
C GLU A 75 -12.04 -6.21 13.99
N SER A 76 -12.43 -5.54 12.90
CA SER A 76 -12.19 -6.08 11.55
C SER A 76 -10.71 -6.16 11.21
N ILE A 77 -9.89 -5.21 11.67
CA ILE A 77 -8.43 -5.22 11.48
C ILE A 77 -7.80 -6.42 12.21
N GLU A 78 -8.18 -6.62 13.48
CA GLU A 78 -7.69 -7.73 14.30
C GLU A 78 -8.10 -9.08 13.71
N LYS A 79 -9.38 -9.21 13.33
CA LYS A 79 -9.89 -10.43 12.70
C LYS A 79 -9.19 -10.73 11.38
N CYS A 80 -8.95 -9.71 10.56
CA CYS A 80 -8.18 -9.86 9.32
C CYS A 80 -6.75 -10.35 9.60
N ALA A 81 -6.08 -9.81 10.62
CA ALA A 81 -4.74 -10.25 11.00
C ALA A 81 -4.72 -11.71 11.46
N GLU A 82 -5.73 -12.16 12.21
CA GLU A 82 -5.89 -13.57 12.60
C GLU A 82 -6.10 -14.50 11.41
N ASP A 83 -7.02 -14.15 10.51
CA ASP A 83 -7.33 -14.96 9.32
C ASP A 83 -6.09 -15.07 8.41
N VAL A 84 -5.35 -13.96 8.26
CA VAL A 84 -4.08 -13.96 7.52
C VAL A 84 -3.00 -14.77 8.24
N ALA A 85 -2.94 -14.72 9.57
CA ALA A 85 -2.00 -15.54 10.34
C ALA A 85 -2.22 -17.04 10.07
N GLN A 86 -3.47 -17.48 9.93
CA GLN A 86 -3.79 -18.87 9.55
C GLN A 86 -3.36 -19.20 8.11
N LEU A 87 -3.47 -18.23 7.19
CA LEU A 87 -3.06 -18.40 5.80
C LEU A 87 -1.53 -18.49 5.64
N VAL A 88 -0.77 -17.64 6.35
CA VAL A 88 0.69 -17.56 6.19
C VAL A 88 1.47 -18.40 7.20
N GLN A 89 0.85 -18.79 8.31
CA GLN A 89 1.44 -19.64 9.34
C GLN A 89 2.84 -19.16 9.77
N GLU A 90 3.81 -20.07 9.81
CA GLU A 90 5.19 -19.79 10.18
C GLU A 90 5.95 -18.94 9.14
N GLU A 91 5.44 -18.84 7.91
CA GLU A 91 6.11 -18.06 6.87
C GLU A 91 6.05 -16.54 7.16
N GLY A 92 5.00 -16.09 7.84
CA GLY A 92 4.75 -14.67 8.11
C GLY A 92 4.28 -13.87 6.89
N LEU A 93 4.17 -12.55 7.05
CA LEU A 93 3.77 -11.63 5.99
C LEU A 93 4.98 -10.89 5.44
N ASN A 94 5.31 -11.08 4.15
CA ASN A 94 6.49 -10.42 3.57
C ASN A 94 6.23 -8.99 3.10
N CYS A 95 5.04 -8.69 2.59
CA CYS A 95 4.74 -7.34 2.09
C CYS A 95 3.31 -6.93 2.47
N LEU A 96 3.18 -5.80 3.17
CA LEU A 96 1.91 -5.14 3.45
C LEU A 96 1.79 -3.89 2.59
N ILE A 97 0.84 -3.84 1.67
CA ILE A 97 0.54 -2.67 0.84
C ILE A 97 -0.73 -2.01 1.37
N ASN A 98 -0.57 -0.92 2.12
CA ASN A 98 -1.67 -0.06 2.55
C ASN A 98 -2.12 0.82 1.37
N ASN A 99 -3.04 0.29 0.56
CA ASN A 99 -3.61 0.96 -0.61
C ASN A 99 -5.01 1.55 -0.35
N ALA A 100 -5.79 0.98 0.58
CA ALA A 100 -7.12 1.47 0.89
C ALA A 100 -7.09 2.97 1.25
N GLY A 101 -7.96 3.74 0.60
CA GLY A 101 -8.02 5.18 0.80
C GLY A 101 -9.25 5.80 0.16
N ILE A 102 -9.60 6.99 0.64
CA ILE A 102 -10.70 7.81 0.14
C ILE A 102 -10.21 9.21 -0.21
N ASN A 103 -11.04 9.94 -0.96
CA ASN A 103 -10.85 11.36 -1.26
C ASN A 103 -12.14 12.11 -0.97
N VAL A 104 -12.25 12.63 0.25
CA VAL A 104 -13.31 13.57 0.63
C VAL A 104 -12.96 14.94 0.05
N VAL A 105 -13.66 15.34 -1.00
CA VAL A 105 -13.42 16.60 -1.70
C VAL A 105 -14.02 17.77 -0.91
N ALA A 106 -13.15 18.64 -0.41
CA ALA A 106 -13.53 19.91 0.19
C ALA A 106 -12.41 20.95 0.08
N ASP A 107 -12.79 22.16 -0.30
CA ASP A 107 -11.93 23.35 -0.37
C ASP A 107 -12.06 24.21 0.90
N PHE A 108 -11.42 25.38 0.93
CA PHE A 108 -11.44 26.27 2.09
C PHE A 108 -12.85 26.71 2.50
N HIS A 109 -13.78 26.82 1.56
CA HIS A 109 -15.14 27.29 1.82
C HIS A 109 -16.09 26.16 2.24
N SER A 110 -15.80 24.93 1.84
CA SER A 110 -16.68 23.77 2.02
C SER A 110 -16.13 22.71 3.00
N VAL A 111 -14.93 22.92 3.53
CA VAL A 111 -14.31 22.03 4.52
C VAL A 111 -15.03 22.12 5.87
N THR A 112 -15.16 20.96 6.51
CA THR A 112 -15.67 20.84 7.88
C THR A 112 -14.74 19.92 8.68
N ALA A 113 -14.83 19.97 10.01
CA ALA A 113 -14.02 19.10 10.87
C ALA A 113 -14.30 17.62 10.60
N GLU A 114 -15.55 17.26 10.33
CA GLU A 114 -15.99 15.89 10.06
C GLU A 114 -15.33 15.36 8.78
N LYS A 115 -15.32 16.15 7.69
CA LYS A 115 -14.66 15.78 6.44
C LYS A 115 -13.15 15.57 6.62
N MET A 116 -12.52 16.43 7.42
CA MET A 116 -11.10 16.31 7.75
C MET A 116 -10.82 15.01 8.51
N ILE A 117 -11.62 14.73 9.55
CA ILE A 117 -11.48 13.55 10.40
C ILE A 117 -11.76 12.26 9.62
N GLU A 118 -12.80 12.22 8.80
CA GLU A 118 -13.16 11.05 7.98
C GLU A 118 -11.99 10.63 7.07
N ASN A 119 -11.42 11.61 6.36
CA ASN A 119 -10.33 11.37 5.43
C ASN A 119 -9.02 11.02 6.17
N PHE A 120 -8.74 11.68 7.30
CA PHE A 120 -7.59 11.39 8.16
C PHE A 120 -7.65 9.99 8.77
N HIS A 121 -8.83 9.57 9.26
CA HIS A 121 -9.02 8.25 9.85
C HIS A 121 -8.72 7.17 8.80
N THR A 122 -9.31 7.28 7.61
CA THR A 122 -9.13 6.28 6.56
C THR A 122 -7.73 6.27 5.97
N ASN A 123 -7.15 7.44 5.66
CA ASN A 123 -5.90 7.52 4.90
C ASN A 123 -4.63 7.53 5.75
N SER A 124 -4.74 7.81 7.06
CA SER A 124 -3.57 8.02 7.94
C SER A 124 -3.60 7.10 9.15
N VAL A 125 -4.71 7.12 9.93
CA VAL A 125 -4.83 6.30 11.14
C VAL A 125 -4.94 4.81 10.80
N ALA A 126 -5.77 4.45 9.81
CA ALA A 126 -5.99 3.06 9.47
C ALA A 126 -4.71 2.34 8.99
N PRO A 127 -3.87 2.89 8.08
CA PRO A 127 -2.58 2.26 7.75
C PRO A 127 -1.68 1.99 8.95
N LEU A 128 -1.67 2.87 9.95
CA LEU A 128 -0.91 2.66 11.19
C LEU A 128 -1.50 1.52 12.03
N MET A 129 -2.82 1.50 12.23
CA MET A 129 -3.49 0.46 13.02
C MET A 129 -3.38 -0.92 12.35
N ILE A 130 -3.51 -0.97 11.03
CA ILE A 130 -3.30 -2.19 10.24
C ILE A 130 -1.85 -2.64 10.41
N THR A 131 -0.87 -1.77 10.18
CA THR A 131 0.56 -2.13 10.34
C THR A 131 0.86 -2.65 11.75
N LYS A 132 0.28 -2.03 12.78
CA LYS A 132 0.39 -2.48 14.17
C LYS A 132 -0.19 -3.89 14.37
N ALA A 133 -1.38 -4.17 13.86
CA ALA A 133 -2.02 -5.49 13.98
C ALA A 133 -1.25 -6.59 13.23
N PHE A 134 -0.66 -6.26 12.08
CA PHE A 134 0.14 -7.17 11.26
C PHE A 134 1.61 -7.29 11.70
N LEU A 135 2.05 -6.50 12.67
CA LEU A 135 3.45 -6.47 13.13
C LEU A 135 4.00 -7.85 13.52
N PRO A 136 3.28 -8.73 14.24
CA PRO A 136 3.77 -10.07 14.55
C PRO A 136 4.10 -10.90 13.30
N LEU A 137 3.28 -10.79 12.24
CA LEU A 137 3.48 -11.51 10.99
C LEU A 137 4.65 -10.93 10.17
N LEU A 138 4.79 -9.61 10.15
CA LEU A 138 5.90 -8.92 9.52
C LEU A 138 7.23 -9.28 10.20
N LYS A 139 7.28 -9.29 11.54
CA LYS A 139 8.46 -9.71 12.31
C LYS A 139 8.83 -11.15 12.01
N ARG A 140 7.85 -12.05 11.95
CA ARG A 140 8.10 -13.46 11.62
C ARG A 140 8.76 -13.62 10.25
N ALA A 141 8.22 -12.96 9.22
CA ALA A 141 8.81 -12.96 7.88
C ALA A 141 10.22 -12.35 7.88
N ALA A 142 10.42 -11.24 8.62
CA ALA A 142 11.71 -10.57 8.73
C ALA A 142 12.78 -11.46 9.38
N SER A 143 12.44 -12.16 10.46
CA SER A 143 13.33 -13.10 11.15
C SER A 143 13.68 -14.30 10.27
N ARG A 144 12.71 -14.87 9.55
CA ARG A 144 12.97 -15.97 8.60
C ARG A 144 13.86 -15.54 7.44
N GLY A 145 13.60 -14.38 6.84
CA GLY A 145 14.44 -13.85 5.77
C GLY A 145 15.89 -13.64 6.23
N ALA A 146 16.09 -13.14 7.45
CA ALA A 146 17.43 -13.00 8.03
C ALA A 146 18.12 -14.37 8.25
N ALA A 147 17.39 -15.36 8.79
CA ALA A 147 17.91 -16.72 8.99
C ALA A 147 18.25 -17.44 7.67
N ALA A 148 17.50 -17.16 6.60
CA ALA A 148 17.76 -17.66 5.24
C ALA A 148 18.90 -16.91 4.52
N GLY A 149 19.61 -16.00 5.20
CA GLY A 149 20.77 -15.30 4.66
C GLY A 149 20.44 -14.02 3.85
N SER A 150 19.20 -13.52 3.91
CA SER A 150 18.86 -12.22 3.32
C SER A 150 19.58 -11.11 4.10
N LYS A 151 20.58 -10.50 3.45
CA LYS A 151 21.38 -9.41 4.04
C LYS A 151 20.77 -8.03 3.85
N THR A 152 19.79 -7.90 2.96
CA THR A 152 19.19 -6.62 2.57
C THR A 152 17.74 -6.54 3.03
N MET A 153 17.29 -5.31 3.30
CA MET A 153 15.86 -5.05 3.48
C MET A 153 15.16 -5.07 2.11
N GLY A 154 13.86 -5.34 2.10
CA GLY A 154 13.06 -5.44 0.88
C GLY A 154 11.90 -6.42 1.02
N ILE A 155 11.10 -6.54 -0.04
CA ILE A 155 9.88 -7.38 -0.04
C ILE A 155 10.15 -8.89 0.06
N GLN A 156 11.37 -9.34 -0.25
CA GLN A 156 11.81 -10.72 -0.06
C GLN A 156 12.03 -11.07 1.43
N ARG A 157 12.14 -10.05 2.29
CA ARG A 157 12.26 -10.19 3.74
C ARG A 157 10.96 -9.76 4.42
N ALA A 158 10.78 -8.47 4.60
CA ALA A 158 9.58 -7.86 5.15
C ALA A 158 9.51 -6.36 4.77
N ALA A 159 8.35 -5.90 4.31
CA ALA A 159 8.13 -4.51 3.93
C ALA A 159 6.68 -4.04 4.19
N VAL A 160 6.54 -2.75 4.47
CA VAL A 160 5.30 -2.00 4.58
C VAL A 160 5.34 -0.86 3.56
N ILE A 161 4.45 -0.91 2.58
CA ILE A 161 4.34 0.07 1.52
C ILE A 161 3.05 0.86 1.69
N ASN A 162 3.16 2.16 1.90
CA ASN A 162 2.01 3.03 2.08
C ASN A 162 1.73 3.80 0.78
N MET A 163 0.54 3.60 0.20
CA MET A 163 0.13 4.30 -1.01
C MET A 163 -0.23 5.76 -0.67
N SER A 164 0.69 6.67 -0.96
CA SER A 164 0.54 8.11 -0.69
C SER A 164 0.22 8.87 -1.99
N SER A 165 0.48 10.17 -2.02
CA SER A 165 0.21 11.03 -3.16
C SER A 165 1.18 12.20 -3.18
N LEU A 166 1.54 12.67 -4.37
CA LEU A 166 2.20 13.96 -4.58
C LEU A 166 1.45 15.11 -3.89
N LEU A 167 0.12 15.03 -3.79
CA LEU A 167 -0.72 16.00 -3.08
C LEU A 167 -0.48 16.02 -1.55
N GLY A 168 0.22 15.02 -1.02
CA GLY A 168 0.69 14.99 0.36
C GLY A 168 2.03 15.67 0.58
N SER A 169 2.75 16.10 -0.48
CA SER A 169 3.99 16.87 -0.32
C SER A 169 3.68 18.29 0.12
N VAL A 170 4.18 18.72 1.27
CA VAL A 170 4.01 20.11 1.71
C VAL A 170 4.73 21.07 0.77
N GLU A 171 5.91 20.68 0.27
CA GLU A 171 6.74 21.52 -0.60
C GLU A 171 6.09 21.75 -1.98
N LEU A 172 5.56 20.70 -2.62
CA LEU A 172 5.02 20.80 -3.98
C LEU A 172 3.62 21.40 -4.04
N ASN A 173 2.91 21.48 -2.90
CA ASN A 173 1.53 21.94 -2.85
C ASN A 173 1.40 23.44 -2.51
N TRP A 174 2.34 24.25 -3.04
CA TRP A 174 2.38 25.70 -2.93
C TRP A 174 2.40 26.40 -4.31
N GLY A 175 2.06 27.69 -4.35
CA GLY A 175 2.12 28.51 -5.56
C GLY A 175 0.99 28.23 -6.57
N GLU A 176 1.22 28.57 -7.83
CA GLU A 176 0.19 28.52 -8.88
C GLU A 176 -0.32 27.08 -9.13
N GLY A 177 0.59 26.10 -9.14
CA GLY A 177 0.24 24.68 -9.34
C GLY A 177 -0.65 24.09 -8.23
N ALA A 178 -0.62 24.68 -7.03
CA ALA A 178 -1.47 24.24 -5.93
C ALA A 178 -2.96 24.52 -6.16
N ASN A 179 -3.32 25.42 -7.09
CA ASN A 179 -4.72 25.77 -7.36
C ASN A 179 -5.50 24.69 -8.14
N ASN A 180 -4.80 23.74 -8.76
CA ASN A 180 -5.44 22.69 -9.57
C ASN A 180 -6.32 21.74 -8.75
N PHE A 181 -5.99 21.52 -7.46
CA PHE A 181 -6.71 20.58 -6.60
C PHE A 181 -6.87 21.11 -5.17
N LYS A 182 -7.96 21.79 -4.87
CA LYS A 182 -8.22 22.34 -3.53
C LYS A 182 -8.86 21.31 -2.59
N TRP A 183 -8.13 20.25 -2.24
CA TRP A 183 -8.63 19.13 -1.44
C TRP A 183 -8.00 19.08 -0.05
N TYR A 184 -8.48 19.92 0.86
CA TYR A 184 -7.93 20.06 2.21
C TYR A 184 -7.88 18.73 2.99
N PRO A 185 -8.96 17.92 3.06
CA PRO A 185 -8.92 16.64 3.77
C PRO A 185 -7.92 15.65 3.17
N TYR A 186 -7.83 15.60 1.84
CA TYR A 186 -6.96 14.66 1.15
C TYR A 186 -5.48 14.99 1.32
N ARG A 187 -5.08 16.23 1.02
CA ARG A 187 -3.69 16.69 1.14
C ARG A 187 -3.14 16.44 2.54
N THR A 188 -3.85 16.95 3.55
CA THR A 188 -3.43 16.85 4.96
C THR A 188 -3.36 15.39 5.43
N SER A 189 -4.30 14.53 5.02
CA SER A 189 -4.23 13.10 5.36
C SER A 189 -3.02 12.38 4.73
N LYS A 190 -2.63 12.75 3.49
CA LYS A 190 -1.47 12.14 2.82
C LYS A 190 -0.14 12.69 3.37
N SER A 191 -0.08 13.97 3.74
CA SER A 191 1.05 14.52 4.52
C SER A 191 1.17 13.83 5.89
N ALA A 192 0.06 13.56 6.56
CA ALA A 192 0.07 12.82 7.82
C ALA A 192 0.53 11.37 7.62
N LEU A 193 0.07 10.68 6.57
CA LEU A 193 0.55 9.34 6.23
C LEU A 193 2.06 9.32 5.95
N ASN A 194 2.59 10.35 5.28
CA ASN A 194 4.01 10.53 5.06
C ASN A 194 4.80 10.59 6.38
N MET A 195 4.36 11.45 7.32
CA MET A 195 5.00 11.54 8.65
C MET A 195 4.88 10.23 9.44
N ILE A 196 3.69 9.63 9.48
CA ILE A 196 3.46 8.34 10.13
C ILE A 196 4.40 7.27 9.57
N SER A 197 4.62 7.26 8.25
CA SER A 197 5.54 6.30 7.61
C SER A 197 7.01 6.54 7.96
N ARG A 198 7.41 7.80 8.18
CA ARG A 198 8.74 8.13 8.70
C ARG A 198 8.94 7.62 10.13
N CYS A 199 7.94 7.81 11.00
CA CYS A 199 7.97 7.24 12.35
C CYS A 199 8.02 5.71 12.32
N MET A 200 7.14 5.07 11.53
CA MET A 200 7.13 3.62 11.37
C MET A 200 8.46 3.09 10.85
N ALA A 201 9.12 3.77 9.91
CA ALA A 201 10.44 3.36 9.43
C ALA A 201 11.44 3.24 10.60
N VAL A 202 11.55 4.29 11.43
CA VAL A 202 12.42 4.26 12.63
C VAL A 202 12.07 3.09 13.56
N ASP A 203 10.78 2.90 13.85
CA ASP A 203 10.31 1.86 14.79
C ASP A 203 10.50 0.43 14.24
N LEU A 204 10.44 0.26 12.93
CA LEU A 204 10.53 -1.04 12.23
C LEU A 204 11.96 -1.43 11.84
N GLN A 205 12.89 -0.47 11.87
CA GLN A 205 14.29 -0.70 11.51
C GLN A 205 14.98 -1.79 12.34
N PRO A 206 14.80 -1.89 13.68
CA PRO A 206 15.44 -2.94 14.48
C PRO A 206 15.03 -4.37 14.08
N ASP A 207 13.80 -4.54 13.59
CA ASP A 207 13.31 -5.83 13.09
C ASP A 207 13.74 -6.10 11.64
N GLY A 208 14.31 -5.10 10.96
CA GLY A 208 14.70 -5.16 9.55
C GLY A 208 13.49 -5.19 8.61
N ILE A 209 12.39 -4.53 8.98
CA ILE A 209 11.18 -4.38 8.17
C ILE A 209 11.27 -3.04 7.42
N LEU A 210 11.24 -3.08 6.09
CA LEU A 210 11.25 -1.86 5.28
C LEU A 210 9.94 -1.09 5.41
N CYS A 211 9.95 0.23 5.53
CA CYS A 211 8.75 1.05 5.45
C CYS A 211 9.00 2.25 4.56
N MET A 212 8.09 2.56 3.63
CA MET A 212 8.19 3.73 2.75
C MET A 212 6.81 4.16 2.22
N VAL A 213 6.73 5.35 1.63
CA VAL A 213 5.52 5.84 0.93
C VAL A 213 5.75 6.00 -0.56
N ILE A 214 4.79 5.55 -1.37
CA ILE A 214 4.87 5.66 -2.83
C ILE A 214 3.69 6.45 -3.40
N HIS A 215 3.97 7.37 -4.32
CA HIS A 215 2.97 8.05 -5.13
C HIS A 215 2.77 7.29 -6.45
N PRO A 216 1.55 6.80 -6.76
CA PRO A 216 1.31 5.99 -7.96
C PRO A 216 1.21 6.78 -9.27
N GLY A 217 1.46 8.09 -9.26
CA GLY A 217 1.10 8.97 -10.38
C GLY A 217 -0.37 9.38 -10.35
N TRP A 218 -0.81 10.11 -11.37
CA TRP A 218 -2.23 10.47 -11.56
C TRP A 218 -2.87 9.47 -12.52
N VAL A 219 -3.79 8.65 -11.98
CA VAL A 219 -4.24 7.40 -12.61
C VAL A 219 -5.74 7.39 -12.88
N ARG A 220 -6.15 6.90 -14.06
CA ARG A 220 -7.55 6.77 -14.50
C ARG A 220 -8.29 5.75 -13.64
N THR A 221 -8.90 6.24 -12.57
CA THR A 221 -9.76 5.52 -11.62
C THR A 221 -10.95 6.40 -11.26
N ASP A 222 -11.92 5.87 -10.51
CA ASP A 222 -13.02 6.70 -9.99
C ASP A 222 -12.51 7.91 -9.20
N MET A 223 -11.38 7.78 -8.49
CA MET A 223 -10.76 8.85 -7.71
C MET A 223 -9.96 9.83 -8.56
N GLY A 224 -9.26 9.34 -9.58
CA GLY A 224 -8.39 10.17 -10.43
C GLY A 224 -9.11 10.87 -11.58
N GLY A 225 -10.27 10.37 -12.01
CA GLY A 225 -11.02 10.91 -13.12
C GLY A 225 -10.47 10.51 -14.50
N LYS A 226 -11.21 10.86 -15.56
CA LYS A 226 -10.91 10.45 -16.94
C LYS A 226 -9.70 11.15 -17.54
N GLU A 227 -9.41 12.37 -17.08
CA GLU A 227 -8.30 13.21 -17.55
C GLU A 227 -6.92 12.76 -17.05
N ALA A 228 -6.87 11.76 -16.17
CA ALA A 228 -5.63 11.26 -15.65
C ALA A 228 -4.75 10.66 -16.78
N PRO A 229 -3.45 10.99 -16.82
CA PRO A 229 -2.56 10.60 -17.92
C PRO A 229 -2.21 9.12 -17.93
N LEU A 230 -2.22 8.44 -16.77
CA LEU A 230 -1.83 7.03 -16.65
C LEU A 230 -3.04 6.10 -16.59
N SER A 231 -2.94 4.95 -17.24
CA SER A 231 -3.80 3.80 -16.96
C SER A 231 -3.45 3.15 -15.63
N THR A 232 -4.35 2.32 -15.09
CA THR A 232 -4.07 1.51 -13.91
C THR A 232 -2.89 0.58 -14.15
N GLU A 233 -2.84 -0.10 -15.30
CA GLU A 233 -1.77 -1.03 -15.66
C GLU A 233 -0.39 -0.36 -15.75
N GLU A 234 -0.28 0.79 -16.43
CA GLU A 234 0.98 1.54 -16.56
C GLU A 234 1.51 1.97 -15.20
N SER A 235 0.63 2.53 -14.36
CA SER A 235 0.97 2.97 -13.01
C SER A 235 1.42 1.80 -12.14
N ILE A 236 0.62 0.74 -12.06
CA ILE A 236 0.85 -0.36 -11.13
C ILE A 236 2.04 -1.22 -11.56
N SER A 237 2.24 -1.46 -12.84
CA SER A 237 3.42 -2.18 -13.32
C SER A 237 4.73 -1.45 -12.95
N ALA A 238 4.72 -0.12 -13.03
CA ALA A 238 5.85 0.71 -12.62
C ALA A 238 6.03 0.73 -11.09
N VAL A 239 4.94 0.93 -10.33
CA VAL A 239 4.93 0.87 -8.86
C VAL A 239 5.47 -0.46 -8.35
N LEU A 240 4.99 -1.59 -8.89
CA LEU A 240 5.48 -2.92 -8.50
C LEU A 240 6.95 -3.09 -8.90
N SER A 241 7.39 -2.57 -10.05
CA SER A 241 8.81 -2.57 -10.41
C SER A 241 9.68 -1.80 -9.42
N VAL A 242 9.22 -0.65 -8.91
CA VAL A 242 9.89 0.12 -7.85
C VAL A 242 9.92 -0.70 -6.55
N ILE A 243 8.76 -1.21 -6.10
CA ILE A 243 8.63 -2.00 -4.86
C ILE A 243 9.56 -3.21 -4.88
N GLY A 244 9.64 -3.91 -6.02
CA GLY A 244 10.53 -5.05 -6.19
C GLY A 244 12.01 -4.68 -6.18
N GLY A 245 12.37 -3.43 -6.44
CA GLY A 245 13.75 -2.93 -6.43
C GLY A 245 14.21 -2.33 -5.09
N LEU A 246 13.32 -2.19 -4.10
CA LEU A 246 13.62 -1.49 -2.85
C LEU A 246 14.68 -2.23 -2.02
N THR A 247 15.52 -1.43 -1.36
CA THR A 247 16.58 -1.86 -0.44
C THR A 247 16.55 -1.02 0.84
N GLU A 248 17.46 -1.27 1.77
CA GLU A 248 17.65 -0.45 2.96
C GLU A 248 17.92 1.04 2.66
N LYS A 249 18.41 1.39 1.46
CA LYS A 249 18.62 2.78 1.04
C LYS A 249 17.32 3.56 0.86
N ASP A 250 16.25 2.84 0.55
CA ASP A 250 14.92 3.39 0.27
C ASP A 250 14.04 3.38 1.53
N HIS A 251 14.57 2.90 2.65
CA HIS A 251 13.86 2.86 3.92
C HIS A 251 13.55 4.27 4.42
N GLY A 252 12.27 4.53 4.70
CA GLY A 252 11.76 5.82 5.12
C GLY A 252 11.75 6.88 4.01
N SER A 253 11.78 6.47 2.73
CA SER A 253 11.73 7.37 1.56
C SER A 253 10.30 7.70 1.12
N PHE A 254 10.21 8.68 0.21
CA PHE A 254 8.99 9.04 -0.52
C PHE A 254 9.30 9.04 -2.00
N LEU A 255 8.81 8.03 -2.71
CA LEU A 255 9.11 7.83 -4.12
C LEU A 255 7.85 8.02 -4.97
N ASN A 256 8.03 8.37 -6.24
CA ASN A 256 6.96 8.24 -7.24
C ASN A 256 6.98 6.84 -7.90
N PHE A 257 6.02 6.58 -8.79
CA PHE A 257 5.87 5.33 -9.51
C PHE A 257 7.04 4.95 -10.42
N THR A 258 7.94 5.90 -10.75
CA THR A 258 9.17 5.64 -11.52
C THR A 258 10.40 5.42 -10.63
N GLY A 259 10.26 5.60 -9.31
CA GLY A 259 11.34 5.44 -8.32
C GLY A 259 12.12 6.71 -8.02
N GLU A 260 11.68 7.86 -8.56
CA GLU A 260 12.30 9.15 -8.24
C GLU A 260 11.87 9.62 -6.84
N GLN A 261 12.82 10.17 -6.10
CA GLN A 261 12.57 10.75 -4.79
C GLN A 261 11.72 12.02 -4.92
N LEU A 262 10.63 12.06 -4.17
CA LEU A 262 9.78 13.23 -4.01
C LEU A 262 10.16 14.00 -2.72
N PRO A 263 9.99 15.33 -2.71
CA PRO A 263 10.03 16.10 -1.48
C PRO A 263 8.81 15.78 -0.59
N TRP A 264 8.98 16.00 0.72
CA TRP A 264 7.96 15.73 1.73
C TRP A 264 6.80 16.72 1.72
#